data_AF-A0A1J3IGQ6-F1
#
_entry.id   AF-A0A1J3IGQ6-F1
#
_cell.length_a   1.000
_cell.length_b   1.000
_cell.length_c   1.000
_cell.angle_alpha   90.00
_cell.angle_beta   90.00
_cell.angle_gamma   90.00
#
_symmetry.space_group_name_H-M   'P 1'
#
loop_
_entity.id
_entity.type
_entity.pdbx_description
1 polymer ?
#
loop_
_entity_poly.entity_id
_entity_poly.type
_entity_poly.pdbx_seq_one_letter_code
_entity_poly.pdbx_strand_id
1 'polypeptide(L)' 'VQREETGWFSKESLSVAIRSVMDKDSEVGNLVRRNHAKLKEILVSPGLLTGYTDKFVDALQDLVNDTNLE' A
#
# COMPACT_ATOMS: atom_id res chain seq x y z
N VAL A 1 -2.43 -18.59 -9.12
CA VAL A 1 -3.54 -19.00 -10.00
C VAL A 1 -2.92 -19.48 -11.30
N GLN A 2 -3.10 -20.75 -11.66
CA GLN A 2 -2.62 -21.24 -12.95
C GLN A 2 -3.37 -20.51 -14.07
N ARG A 3 -2.65 -20.11 -15.10
CA ARG A 3 -3.22 -19.47 -16.28
C ARG A 3 -3.26 -20.48 -17.41
N GLU A 4 -4.27 -20.35 -18.25
CA GLU A 4 -4.35 -21.09 -19.50
C GLU A 4 -3.28 -20.59 -20.47
N GLU A 5 -3.04 -21.34 -21.56
CA GLU A 5 -2.05 -20.97 -22.59
C GLU A 5 -2.37 -19.61 -23.24
N THR A 6 -3.64 -19.20 -23.21
CA THR A 6 -4.13 -17.89 -23.65
C THR A 6 -3.77 -16.74 -22.68
N GLY A 7 -3.22 -17.07 -21.50
CA GLY A 7 -2.97 -16.14 -20.42
C GLY A 7 -4.21 -15.79 -19.57
N TRP A 8 -5.39 -16.30 -19.95
CA TRP A 8 -6.62 -16.12 -19.19
C TRP A 8 -6.70 -17.07 -18.00
N PHE A 9 -7.54 -16.74 -17.02
CA PHE A 9 -7.87 -17.63 -15.91
C PHE A 9 -9.34 -18.02 -16.00
N SER A 10 -9.67 -19.26 -15.64
CA SER A 10 -11.07 -19.71 -15.60
C SER A 10 -11.84 -19.04 -14.47
N LYS A 11 -13.16 -18.95 -14.61
CA LYS A 11 -14.05 -18.40 -13.57
C LYS A 11 -13.91 -19.17 -12.26
N GLU A 12 -13.70 -20.48 -12.34
CA GLU A 12 -13.55 -21.38 -11.20
C GLU A 12 -12.25 -21.08 -10.44
N SER A 13 -11.15 -20.90 -11.17
CA SER A 13 -9.85 -20.57 -10.58
C SER A 13 -9.86 -19.20 -9.90
N LEU A 14 -10.55 -18.22 -10.49
CA LEU A 14 -10.78 -16.91 -9.86
C LEU A 14 -11.62 -17.05 -8.60
N SER A 15 -12.72 -17.81 -8.66
CA SER A 15 -13.62 -18.02 -7.54
C SER A 15 -12.90 -18.66 -6.34
N VAL A 16 -12.01 -19.63 -6.60
CA VAL A 16 -11.14 -20.24 -5.57
C VAL A 16 -10.16 -19.22 -5.00
N ALA A 17 -9.51 -18.41 -5.85
CA ALA A 17 -8.58 -17.38 -5.39
C ALA A 17 -9.25 -16.34 -4.49
N ILE A 18 -10.45 -15.89 -4.86
CA ILE A 18 -11.25 -14.96 -4.05
C ILE A 18 -11.59 -15.60 -2.70
N ARG A 19 -12.13 -16.83 -2.69
CA ARG A 19 -12.44 -17.54 -1.42
C ARG A 19 -11.20 -17.72 -0.54
N SER A 20 -10.06 -18.08 -1.14
CA SER A 20 -8.79 -18.25 -0.45
C SER A 20 -8.37 -16.99 0.33
N VAL A 21 -8.71 -15.79 -0.12
CA VAL A 21 -8.40 -14.55 0.62
C VAL A 21 -9.57 -14.01 1.44
N MET A 22 -10.82 -14.27 1.04
CA MET A 22 -12.01 -13.67 1.65
C MET A 22 -12.65 -14.53 2.74
N ASP A 23 -12.48 -15.84 2.72
CA ASP A 23 -13.04 -16.72 3.73
C ASP A 23 -12.45 -16.39 5.11
N LYS A 24 -13.31 -16.36 6.13
CA LYS A 24 -12.93 -15.93 7.50
C LYS A 24 -11.95 -16.91 8.13
N ASP A 25 -12.14 -18.19 7.87
CA ASP A 25 -11.32 -19.28 8.43
C ASP A 25 -10.12 -19.62 7.54
N SER A 26 -9.95 -18.94 6.40
CA SER A 26 -8.79 -19.17 5.53
C SER A 26 -7.49 -18.70 6.20
N GLU A 27 -6.52 -19.60 6.30
CA GLU A 27 -5.17 -19.28 6.79
C GLU A 27 -4.50 -18.18 5.96
N VAL A 28 -4.57 -18.30 4.63
CA VAL A 28 -4.00 -17.31 3.69
C VAL A 28 -4.70 -15.97 3.85
N GLY A 29 -6.04 -15.96 3.89
CA GLY A 29 -6.82 -14.75 4.11
C GLY A 29 -6.47 -14.06 5.43
N ASN A 30 -6.32 -14.84 6.50
CA ASN A 30 -5.93 -14.32 7.81
C ASN A 30 -4.52 -13.75 7.82
N LEU A 31 -3.57 -14.39 7.12
CA LEU A 31 -2.21 -13.87 6.97
C LEU A 31 -2.20 -12.54 6.21
N VAL A 32 -2.89 -12.49 5.06
CA VAL A 32 -2.99 -11.28 4.23
C VAL A 32 -3.61 -10.12 5.03
N ARG A 33 -4.71 -10.36 5.75
CA ARG A 33 -5.36 -9.34 6.58
C ARG A 33 -4.45 -8.81 7.70
N ARG A 34 -3.74 -9.69 8.41
CA ARG A 34 -2.79 -9.28 9.46
C ARG A 34 -1.65 -8.44 8.89
N ASN A 35 -1.08 -8.83 7.75
CA ASN A 35 -0.01 -8.08 7.12
C ASN A 35 -0.50 -6.73 6.59
N HIS A 36 -1.69 -6.70 5.99
CA HIS A 36 -2.31 -5.46 5.53
C HIS A 36 -2.57 -4.48 6.69
N ALA A 37 -3.02 -4.97 7.85
CA ALA A 37 -3.20 -4.14 9.04
C ALA A 37 -1.88 -3.52 9.52
N LYS A 38 -0.81 -4.32 9.61
CA LYS A 38 0.53 -3.83 9.96
C LYS A 38 1.05 -2.79 8.97
N LEU A 39 0.89 -3.06 7.67
CA LEU A 39 1.29 -2.10 6.64
C LEU A 39 0.51 -0.79 6.76
N LYS A 40 -0.81 -0.88 6.98
CA LYS A 40 -1.65 0.29 7.19
C LYS A 40 -1.16 1.11 8.38
N GLU A 41 -0.90 0.46 9.52
CA GLU A 41 -0.38 1.13 10.73
C GLU A 41 0.90 1.91 10.45
N ILE A 42 1.85 1.30 9.74
CA ILE A 42 3.09 1.98 9.33
C ILE A 42 2.80 3.17 8.42
N LEU A 43 1.95 3.00 7.41
CA LEU A 43 1.65 4.05 6.44
C LEU A 43 0.88 5.23 7.04
N VAL A 44 0.00 4.98 8.02
CA VAL A 44 -0.73 6.05 8.72
C VAL A 44 0.02 6.58 9.94
N SER A 45 1.19 6.00 10.27
CA SER A 45 1.94 6.41 11.45
C SER A 45 2.35 7.89 11.35
N PRO A 46 2.16 8.66 12.45
CA PRO A 46 2.66 10.02 12.51
C PRO A 46 4.17 10.05 12.22
N GLY A 47 4.63 11.06 11.48
CA GLY A 47 6.04 11.24 11.16
C GLY A 47 6.46 10.67 9.80
N LEU A 48 5.83 9.60 9.29
CA LEU A 48 6.17 9.08 7.95
C LEU A 48 5.76 10.05 6.85
N LEU A 49 4.46 10.36 6.78
CA LEU A 49 3.91 11.28 5.76
C LEU A 49 4.19 12.73 6.15
N THR A 50 3.90 13.09 7.40
CA THR A 50 4.10 14.46 7.88
C THR A 50 5.56 14.87 7.77
N GLY A 51 6.51 14.02 8.17
CA GLY A 51 7.93 14.35 8.08
C GLY A 51 8.44 14.56 6.64
N TYR A 52 7.84 13.91 5.64
CA TYR A 52 8.16 14.19 4.24
C TYR A 52 7.56 15.52 3.78
N THR A 53 6.29 15.77 4.12
CA THR A 53 5.62 17.04 3.79
C THR A 53 6.28 18.23 4.49
N ASP A 54 6.65 18.11 5.76
CA ASP A 54 7.30 19.15 6.55
C ASP A 54 8.65 19.52 5.92
N LYS A 55 9.51 18.54 5.63
CA LYS A 55 10.79 18.79 4.95
C LYS A 55 10.65 19.41 3.57
N PHE A 56 9.60 19.02 2.83
CA PHE A 56 9.32 19.63 1.54
C PHE A 56 8.90 21.09 1.68
N VAL A 57 8.07 21.39 2.68
CA VAL A 57 7.65 22.76 3.01
C VAL A 57 8.85 23.60 3.47
N ASP A 58 9.74 23.05 4.30
CA ASP A 58 10.97 23.71 4.73
C ASP A 58 11.86 24.05 3.51
N ALA A 59 12.08 23.09 2.61
CA ALA A 59 12.88 23.31 1.40
C ALA A 59 12.29 24.40 0.47
N LEU A 60 10.95 24.50 0.40
CA LEU A 60 10.31 25.59 -0.35
C LEU A 60 10.48 26.95 0.34
N GLN A 61 10.42 26.99 1.67
CA GLN A 61 10.66 28.23 2.42
C GLN A 61 12.11 28.69 2.25
N ASP A 62 13.07 27.78 2.36
CA ASP A 62 14.50 28.08 2.13
C ASP A 62 14.70 28.66 0.73
N LEU A 63 14.15 28.00 -0.31
CA LEU A 63 14.25 28.49 -1.69
C LEU A 63 13.68 29.91 -1.85
N VAL A 64 12.50 30.19 -1.27
CA VAL A 64 11.88 31.52 -1.34
C VAL A 64 12.72 32.54 -0.57
N ASN A 65 13.21 32.21 0.62
CA ASN A 65 14.00 33.11 1.45
C ASN A 65 15.35 33.45 0.82
N ASP A 66 16.02 32.48 0.21
CA ASP A 66 17.28 32.69 -0.53
C ASP A 66 17.06 33.63 -1.73
N THR A 67 15.93 33.51 -2.42
CA THR A 67 15.58 34.38 -3.56
C THR A 67 15.26 35.83 -3.13
N ASN A 68 14.83 36.05 -1.89
CA ASN A 68 14.53 37.39 -1.34
C ASN A 68 15.78 38.11 -0.78
N LEU A 69 16.94 37.45 -0.78
CA LEU A 69 18.22 38.00 -0.31
C LEU A 69 19.12 38.49 -1.47
N GLU A 70 18.72 38.28 -2.73
CA GLU A 70 19.29 38.89 -3.95
C GLU A 70 18.50 40.13 -4.39
#